data_AF-A0A0F7JMA6-F1
#
_entry.id   AF-A0A0F7JMA6-F1
#
_cell.length_a   1.000
_cell.length_b   1.000
_cell.length_c   1.000
_cell.angle_alpha   90.00
_cell.angle_beta   90.00
_cell.angle_gamma   90.00
#
_symmetry.space_group_name_H-M   'P 1'
#
loop_
_entity.id
_entity.type
_entity.pdbx_description
1 polymer ?
#
loop_
_entity_poly.entity_id
_entity_poly.type
_entity_poly.pdbx_seq_one_letter_code
_entity_poly.pdbx_strand_id
1 'polypeptide(L)'
;MTPDEWKTGMQNEASSVNDREWAMDTKLAAGRFGWRGAGVAAAVFAALGVGVVLLGQFLWRHDAPDQLWLGVMILSGMVGALLGTRRVGALEAGVGALAFLPGAWMTVVALQAVLGNAAPFTPIIGVSNEGVAVVAVIAACAAGSVRTATDRLTLVRA
;
A
#
# COMPACT_ATOMS: atom_id res chain seq x y z
N MET A 1 15.59 -2.05 7.05
CA MET A 1 15.12 -2.94 8.12
C MET A 1 15.38 -4.37 7.70
N THR A 2 16.11 -5.12 8.51
CA THR A 2 16.39 -6.55 8.27
C THR A 2 15.29 -7.44 8.86
N PRO A 3 15.18 -8.71 8.44
CA PRO A 3 14.25 -9.66 9.04
C PRO A 3 14.44 -9.82 10.56
N ASP A 4 15.68 -9.73 11.04
CA ASP A 4 16.01 -9.90 12.45
C ASP A 4 15.66 -8.65 13.28
N GLU A 5 15.86 -7.46 12.72
CA GLU A 5 15.39 -6.20 13.31
C GLU A 5 13.85 -6.19 13.43
N TRP A 6 13.14 -6.69 12.41
CA TRP A 6 11.68 -6.81 12.44
C TRP A 6 11.20 -7.75 13.56
N LYS A 7 11.79 -8.93 13.67
CA LYS A 7 11.44 -9.88 14.73
C LYS A 7 11.71 -9.28 16.11
N THR A 8 12.87 -8.65 16.29
CA THR A 8 13.25 -8.02 17.56
C THR A 8 12.29 -6.88 17.92
N GLY A 9 11.95 -6.01 16.97
CA GLY A 9 11.00 -4.92 17.17
C GLY A 9 9.60 -5.41 17.56
N MET A 10 9.08 -6.42 16.87
CA MET A 10 7.77 -7.00 17.18
C MET A 10 7.75 -7.74 18.52
N GLN A 11 8.86 -8.36 18.92
CA GLN A 11 8.97 -8.98 20.25
C GLN A 11 8.98 -7.94 21.37
N ASN A 12 9.69 -6.82 21.16
CA ASN A 12 9.70 -5.70 22.10
C ASN A 12 8.29 -5.10 22.23
N GLU A 13 7.60 -4.89 21.11
CA GLU A 13 6.21 -4.42 21.09
C GLU A 13 5.26 -5.41 21.81
N ALA A 14 5.38 -6.71 21.53
CA ALA A 14 4.57 -7.70 22.22
C ALA A 14 4.87 -7.81 23.73
N SER A 15 6.05 -7.35 24.18
CA SER A 15 6.43 -7.36 25.59
C SER A 15 6.03 -6.08 26.34
N SER A 16 5.74 -4.99 25.63
CA SER A 16 5.36 -3.70 26.22
C SER A 16 3.87 -3.58 26.52
N VAL A 17 3.04 -4.47 25.97
CA VAL A 17 1.58 -4.45 26.12
C VAL A 17 1.11 -5.52 27.12
N ASN A 18 0.23 -5.14 28.06
CA ASN A 18 -0.35 -6.08 29.05
C ASN A 18 -1.42 -7.01 28.46
N ASP A 19 -1.90 -6.72 27.26
CA ASP A 19 -2.89 -7.53 26.54
C ASP A 19 -2.21 -8.78 25.97
N ARG A 20 -2.56 -9.94 26.52
CA ARG A 20 -2.03 -11.24 26.08
C ARG A 20 -2.44 -11.62 24.66
N GLU A 21 -3.63 -11.23 24.23
CA GLU A 21 -4.15 -11.55 22.90
C GLU A 21 -3.37 -10.74 21.85
N TRP A 22 -3.24 -9.42 22.07
CA TRP A 22 -2.42 -8.54 21.22
C TRP A 22 -0.97 -9.00 21.14
N ALA A 23 -0.36 -9.35 22.28
CA ALA A 23 1.03 -9.81 22.34
C ALA A 23 1.24 -11.13 21.57
N MET A 24 0.26 -12.03 21.59
CA MET A 24 0.31 -13.29 20.85
C MET A 24 0.17 -13.05 19.34
N ASP A 25 -0.78 -12.21 18.93
CA ASP A 25 -1.01 -11.87 17.53
C ASP A 25 0.19 -11.16 16.91
N THR A 26 0.82 -10.25 17.65
CA THR A 26 2.01 -9.53 17.20
C THR A 26 3.19 -10.48 17.00
N LYS A 27 3.39 -11.46 17.90
CA LYS A 27 4.43 -12.50 17.74
C LYS A 27 4.16 -13.43 16.56
N LEU A 28 2.89 -13.80 16.34
CA LEU A 28 2.49 -14.62 15.19
C LEU A 28 2.68 -13.87 13.87
N ALA A 29 2.33 -12.58 13.82
CA ALA A 29 2.57 -11.72 12.66
C ALA A 29 4.07 -11.58 12.36
N ALA A 30 4.91 -11.42 13.39
CA ALA A 30 6.36 -11.34 13.24
C ALA A 30 6.96 -12.59 12.58
N GLY A 31 6.47 -13.78 12.95
CA GLY A 31 6.94 -15.05 12.40
C GLY A 31 6.44 -15.37 10.99
N ARG A 32 5.29 -14.80 10.59
CA ARG A 32 4.65 -15.07 9.31
C ARG A 32 4.98 -14.06 8.21
N PHE A 33 5.56 -12.91 8.57
CA PHE A 33 5.84 -11.84 7.61
C PHE A 33 6.79 -12.28 6.49
N GLY A 34 6.26 -12.30 5.27
CA GLY A 34 6.99 -12.64 4.06
C GLY A 34 7.58 -11.43 3.36
N TRP A 35 8.87 -11.17 3.55
CA TRP A 35 9.60 -10.09 2.87
C TRP A 35 9.48 -10.13 1.34
N ARG A 36 9.47 -11.33 0.75
CA ARG A 36 9.23 -11.50 -0.69
C ARG A 36 7.83 -11.06 -1.10
N GLY A 37 6.81 -11.38 -0.29
CA GLY A 37 5.44 -10.95 -0.51
C GLY A 37 5.29 -9.43 -0.40
N ALA A 38 5.93 -8.83 0.61
CA ALA A 38 5.96 -7.39 0.80
C ALA A 38 6.67 -6.68 -0.37
N GLY A 39 7.78 -7.24 -0.88
CA GLY A 39 8.48 -6.72 -2.05
C GLY A 39 7.64 -6.80 -3.34
N VAL A 40 6.91 -7.90 -3.56
CA VAL A 40 5.98 -8.02 -4.70
C VAL A 40 4.85 -7.00 -4.59
N ALA A 41 4.24 -6.85 -3.41
CA ALA A 41 3.21 -5.83 -3.18
C ALA A 41 3.78 -4.43 -3.41
N ALA A 42 4.98 -4.14 -2.91
CA ALA A 42 5.66 -2.87 -3.12
C ALA A 42 5.86 -2.56 -4.61
N ALA A 43 6.34 -3.52 -5.39
CA ALA A 43 6.52 -3.33 -6.83
C ALA A 43 5.19 -3.04 -7.55
N VAL A 44 4.12 -3.75 -7.19
CA VAL A 44 2.79 -3.54 -7.77
C VAL A 44 2.23 -2.16 -7.42
N PHE A 45 2.31 -1.75 -6.16
CA PHE A 45 1.83 -0.43 -5.74
C PHE A 45 2.70 0.71 -6.27
N ALA A 46 4.01 0.53 -6.38
CA ALA A 46 4.89 1.49 -7.03
C ALA A 46 4.55 1.66 -8.53
N ALA A 47 4.34 0.55 -9.26
CA ALA A 47 3.92 0.58 -10.66
C ALA A 47 2.55 1.25 -10.84
N LEU A 48 1.63 1.04 -9.89
CA LEU A 48 0.35 1.73 -9.87
C LEU A 48 0.53 3.25 -9.70
N GLY A 49 1.40 3.69 -8.79
CA GLY A 49 1.76 5.09 -8.62
C GLY A 49 2.30 5.71 -9.92
N VAL A 50 3.22 5.01 -10.59
CA VAL A 50 3.74 5.42 -11.91
C VAL A 50 2.62 5.57 -12.94
N GLY A 51 1.75 4.55 -13.04
CA GLY A 51 0.66 4.53 -13.99
C GLY A 51 -0.30 5.71 -13.82
N VAL A 52 -0.64 6.07 -12.57
CA VAL A 52 -1.51 7.21 -12.26
C VAL A 52 -0.88 8.53 -12.71
N VAL A 53 0.42 8.75 -12.42
CA VAL A 53 1.11 9.98 -12.86
C VAL A 53 1.16 10.09 -14.39
N LEU A 54 1.50 9.00 -15.08
CA LEU A 54 1.57 8.99 -16.54
C LEU A 54 0.20 9.20 -17.19
N LEU A 55 -0.84 8.56 -16.65
CA LEU A 55 -2.21 8.71 -17.14
C LEU A 55 -2.71 10.14 -16.93
N GLY A 56 -2.47 10.71 -15.75
CA GLY A 56 -2.78 12.10 -15.42
C GLY A 56 -2.08 13.06 -16.40
N GLN A 57 -0.77 12.90 -16.60
CA GLN A 57 -0.02 13.75 -17.51
C GLN A 57 -0.47 13.63 -18.97
N PHE A 58 -0.84 12.43 -19.43
CA PHE A 58 -1.23 12.21 -20.82
C PHE A 58 -2.64 12.74 -21.12
N LEU A 59 -3.58 12.51 -20.21
CA LEU A 59 -4.99 12.84 -20.42
C LEU A 59 -5.37 14.22 -19.91
N TRP A 60 -4.70 14.73 -18.87
CA TRP A 60 -5.02 15.99 -18.20
C TRP A 60 -3.74 16.79 -17.90
N ARG A 61 -3.27 17.52 -18.92
CA ARG A 61 -2.08 18.40 -18.84
C ARG A 61 -2.19 19.55 -17.82
N HIS A 62 -3.41 19.93 -17.43
CA HIS A 62 -3.65 21.16 -16.67
C HIS A 62 -4.55 20.94 -15.45
N ASP A 63 -5.72 20.28 -15.60
CA ASP A 63 -6.62 19.97 -14.48
C ASP A 63 -7.28 18.60 -14.68
N ALA A 64 -7.15 17.72 -13.69
CA ALA A 64 -7.84 16.43 -13.66
C ALA A 64 -9.16 16.57 -12.88
N PRO A 65 -10.27 15.96 -13.34
CA PRO A 65 -11.54 16.03 -12.63
C PRO A 65 -11.49 15.22 -11.32
N ASP A 66 -12.09 15.75 -10.24
CA ASP A 66 -12.12 15.13 -8.91
C ASP A 66 -12.63 13.67 -8.91
N GLN A 67 -13.52 13.31 -9.84
CA GLN A 67 -14.07 11.95 -9.96
C GLN A 67 -13.03 10.91 -10.38
N LEU A 68 -11.92 11.33 -11.00
CA LEU A 68 -10.80 10.46 -11.34
C LEU A 68 -10.21 9.82 -10.08
N TRP A 69 -10.34 10.51 -8.94
CA TRP A 69 -9.92 10.01 -7.65
C TRP A 69 -10.68 8.78 -7.19
N LEU A 70 -12.00 8.76 -7.38
CA LEU A 70 -12.80 7.58 -7.11
C LEU A 70 -12.29 6.40 -7.94
N GLY A 71 -11.88 6.65 -9.19
CA GLY A 71 -11.22 5.67 -10.04
C GLY A 71 -9.91 5.14 -9.45
N VAL A 72 -9.02 6.03 -8.99
CA VAL A 72 -7.74 5.65 -8.34
C VAL A 72 -7.99 4.85 -7.07
N MET A 73 -8.94 5.26 -6.23
CA MET A 73 -9.29 4.54 -5.00
C MET A 73 -9.89 3.16 -5.30
N ILE A 74 -10.80 3.06 -6.26
CA ILE A 74 -11.39 1.79 -6.69
C ILE A 74 -10.30 0.87 -7.25
N LEU A 75 -9.43 1.36 -8.14
CA LEU A 75 -8.37 0.55 -8.76
C LEU A 75 -7.37 0.08 -7.71
N SER A 76 -6.99 0.94 -6.77
CA SER A 76 -6.08 0.60 -5.69
C SER A 76 -6.69 -0.42 -4.73
N GLY A 77 -7.99 -0.28 -4.42
CA GLY A 77 -8.76 -1.27 -3.67
C GLY A 77 -8.85 -2.62 -4.38
N MET A 78 -9.10 -2.62 -5.69
CA MET A 78 -9.11 -3.83 -6.52
C MET A 78 -7.74 -4.52 -6.54
N VAL A 79 -6.66 -3.76 -6.70
CA VAL A 79 -5.28 -4.28 -6.64
C VAL A 79 -4.98 -4.88 -5.27
N GLY A 80 -5.37 -4.20 -4.19
CA GLY A 80 -5.25 -4.72 -2.82
C GLY A 80 -6.01 -6.03 -2.61
N ALA A 81 -7.27 -6.09 -3.05
CA ALA A 81 -8.08 -7.31 -2.99
C ALA A 81 -7.46 -8.45 -3.83
N LEU A 82 -6.96 -8.15 -5.03
CA LEU A 82 -6.34 -9.14 -5.91
C LEU A 82 -5.05 -9.71 -5.30
N LEU A 83 -4.22 -8.89 -4.65
CA LEU A 83 -3.05 -9.35 -3.91
C LEU A 83 -3.44 -10.27 -2.74
N GLY A 84 -4.53 -9.95 -2.03
CA GLY A 84 -5.11 -10.83 -1.02
C GLY A 84 -5.50 -12.21 -1.57
N THR A 85 -6.06 -12.27 -2.79
CA THR A 85 -6.38 -13.56 -3.43
C THR A 85 -5.14 -14.39 -3.82
N ARG A 86 -3.97 -13.75 -3.99
CA ARG A 86 -2.70 -14.40 -4.37
C ARG A 86 -1.83 -14.86 -3.19
N ARG A 87 -2.42 -15.01 -1.99
CA ARG A 87 -1.73 -15.40 -0.75
C ARG A 87 -0.68 -14.41 -0.25
N VAL A 88 -0.72 -13.15 -0.70
CA VAL A 88 0.04 -12.09 -0.04
C VAL A 88 -0.71 -11.79 1.26
N GLY A 89 -0.06 -12.01 2.40
CA GLY A 89 -0.66 -11.65 3.68
C GLY A 89 -0.91 -10.15 3.71
N ALA A 90 -1.97 -9.72 4.40
CA ALA A 90 -2.36 -8.33 4.26
C ALA A 90 -1.46 -7.36 5.04
N LEU A 91 -0.62 -7.85 5.96
CA LEU A 91 0.47 -7.07 6.52
C LEU A 91 1.52 -6.76 5.43
N GLU A 92 1.90 -7.74 4.61
CA GLU A 92 2.80 -7.56 3.47
C GLU A 92 2.20 -6.62 2.42
N ALA A 93 0.90 -6.75 2.14
CA ALA A 93 0.21 -5.86 1.22
C ALA A 93 0.16 -4.42 1.75
N GLY A 94 -0.12 -4.24 3.05
CA GLY A 94 -0.14 -2.93 3.71
C GLY A 94 1.23 -2.26 3.74
N VAL A 95 2.30 -3.00 4.05
CA VAL A 95 3.67 -2.49 4.00
C VAL A 95 4.05 -2.15 2.55
N GLY A 96 3.70 -3.00 1.59
CA GLY A 96 3.96 -2.76 0.17
C GLY A 96 3.23 -1.53 -0.39
N ALA A 97 2.03 -1.23 0.10
CA ALA A 97 1.27 -0.04 -0.30
C ALA A 97 2.03 1.28 -0.07
N LEU A 98 2.93 1.32 0.91
CA LEU A 98 3.77 2.48 1.19
C LEU A 98 4.67 2.84 0.00
N ALA A 99 4.95 1.90 -0.91
CA ALA A 99 5.76 2.14 -2.10
C ALA A 99 5.02 2.90 -3.21
N PHE A 100 3.69 3.08 -3.10
CA PHE A 100 2.90 3.86 -4.05
C PHE A 100 3.43 5.29 -4.20
N LEU A 101 3.57 5.99 -3.06
CA LEU A 101 3.94 7.41 -3.06
C LEU A 101 5.37 7.65 -3.57
N PRO A 102 6.40 6.87 -3.14
CA PRO A 102 7.72 6.92 -3.77
C PRO A 102 7.70 6.64 -5.28
N GLY A 103 6.94 5.64 -5.73
CA GLY A 103 6.81 5.34 -7.16
C GLY A 103 6.23 6.52 -7.97
N ALA A 104 5.19 7.16 -7.43
CA ALA A 104 4.59 8.34 -8.05
C ALA A 104 5.57 9.52 -8.12
N TRP A 105 6.28 9.83 -7.03
CA TRP A 105 7.27 10.92 -7.00
C TRP A 105 8.46 10.69 -7.93
N MET A 106 9.00 9.46 -7.97
CA MET A 106 10.09 9.14 -8.90
C MET A 106 9.68 9.36 -10.36
N THR A 107 8.41 9.11 -10.68
CA THR A 107 7.86 9.38 -12.01
C THR A 107 7.80 10.88 -12.31
N VAL A 108 7.41 11.71 -11.34
CA VAL A 108 7.44 13.17 -11.48
C VAL A 108 8.85 13.67 -11.74
N VAL A 109 9.82 13.24 -10.94
CA VAL A 109 11.23 13.64 -11.10
C VAL A 109 11.75 13.22 -12.48
N ALA A 110 11.43 12.00 -12.92
CA ALA A 110 11.80 11.53 -14.25
C ALA A 110 11.15 12.36 -15.36
N LEU A 111 9.87 12.70 -15.23
CA LEU A 111 9.17 13.55 -16.20
C LEU A 111 9.75 14.97 -16.21
N GLN A 112 10.10 15.54 -15.06
CA GLN A 112 10.75 16.85 -14.97
C GLN A 112 12.12 16.86 -15.66
N ALA A 113 12.88 15.77 -15.53
CA ALA A 113 14.15 15.62 -16.23
C ALA A 113 13.99 15.55 -17.77
N VAL A 114 12.88 15.01 -18.26
CA VAL A 114 12.64 14.81 -19.71
C VAL A 114 11.88 15.98 -20.36
N LEU A 115 10.89 16.54 -19.67
CA LEU A 115 9.92 17.50 -20.21
C LEU A 115 10.06 18.91 -19.64
N GLY A 116 10.91 19.12 -18.62
CA GLY A 116 11.12 20.41 -17.98
C GLY A 116 9.80 21.03 -17.50
N ASN A 117 9.51 22.25 -17.95
CA ASN A 117 8.31 23.01 -17.55
C ASN A 117 6.98 22.40 -18.00
N ALA A 118 6.99 21.41 -18.90
CA ALA A 118 5.78 20.69 -19.32
C ALA A 118 5.46 19.49 -18.41
N ALA A 119 6.32 19.16 -17.45
CA ALA A 119 6.09 18.10 -16.48
C ALA A 119 5.24 18.59 -15.30
N PRO A 120 4.51 17.68 -14.62
CA PRO A 120 3.82 18.04 -13.39
C PRO A 120 4.81 18.38 -12.26
N PHE A 121 4.42 19.30 -11.38
CA PHE A 121 5.17 19.63 -10.15
C PHE A 121 4.81 18.73 -8.97
N THR A 122 3.65 18.07 -9.04
CA THR A 122 3.14 17.17 -8.02
C THR A 122 2.78 15.81 -8.65
N PRO A 123 2.90 14.70 -7.91
CA PRO A 123 2.54 13.37 -8.41
C PRO A 123 1.06 13.25 -8.78
N ILE A 124 0.22 14.12 -8.23
CA ILE A 124 -1.21 14.19 -8.52
C ILE A 124 -1.49 15.63 -8.92
N ILE A 125 -1.91 15.82 -10.18
CA ILE A 125 -2.28 17.12 -10.74
C ILE A 125 -3.68 17.46 -10.21
N GLY A 126 -3.81 18.59 -9.50
CA GLY A 126 -5.11 19.12 -9.07
C GLY A 126 -5.45 18.99 -7.58
N VAL A 127 -4.70 18.26 -6.74
CA VAL A 127 -5.04 18.14 -5.30
C VAL A 127 -3.82 18.03 -4.38
N SER A 128 -3.80 18.82 -3.30
CA SER A 128 -2.64 19.06 -2.44
C SER A 128 -2.45 18.09 -1.26
N ASN A 129 -3.45 17.26 -0.89
CA ASN A 129 -3.42 16.49 0.38
C ASN A 129 -3.77 14.99 0.29
N GLU A 130 -3.92 14.43 -0.91
CA GLU A 130 -4.62 13.14 -1.07
C GLU A 130 -3.73 11.89 -1.09
N GLY A 131 -2.41 12.04 -1.19
CA GLY A 131 -1.47 10.91 -1.13
C GLY A 131 -1.60 10.09 0.16
N VAL A 132 -1.95 10.74 1.28
CA VAL A 132 -2.21 10.08 2.56
C VAL A 132 -3.54 9.33 2.55
N ALA A 133 -4.56 9.84 1.86
CA ALA A 133 -5.87 9.21 1.75
C ALA A 133 -5.83 7.92 0.91
N VAL A 134 -5.00 7.87 -0.15
CA VAL A 134 -4.75 6.63 -0.92
C VAL A 134 -4.10 5.58 -0.06
N VAL A 135 -3.04 5.95 0.64
CA VAL A 135 -2.33 5.02 1.51
C VAL A 135 -3.26 4.52 2.62
N ALA A 136 -4.10 5.39 3.18
CA ALA A 136 -5.10 5.02 4.18
C ALA A 136 -6.19 4.08 3.63
N VAL A 137 -6.72 4.33 2.42
CA VAL A 137 -7.71 3.46 1.77
C VAL A 137 -7.10 2.13 1.36
N ILE A 138 -5.89 2.11 0.83
CA ILE A 138 -5.18 0.87 0.51
C ILE A 138 -4.88 0.07 1.78
N ALA A 139 -4.44 0.75 2.85
CA ALA A 139 -4.22 0.13 4.15
C ALA A 139 -5.53 -0.43 4.74
N ALA A 140 -6.64 0.29 4.61
CA ALA A 140 -7.96 -0.16 5.05
C ALA A 140 -8.47 -1.36 4.22
N CYS A 141 -8.26 -1.36 2.89
CA CYS A 141 -8.59 -2.48 2.03
C CYS A 141 -7.71 -3.72 2.34
N ALA A 142 -6.43 -3.52 2.65
CA ALA A 142 -5.55 -4.58 3.12
C ALA A 142 -6.03 -5.12 4.48
N ALA A 143 -6.34 -4.26 5.45
CA ALA A 143 -6.83 -4.65 6.78
C ALA A 143 -8.19 -5.40 6.72
N GLY A 144 -9.14 -4.95 5.90
CA GLY A 144 -10.42 -5.64 5.68
C GLY A 144 -10.27 -7.02 5.04
N SER A 145 -9.24 -7.19 4.21
CA SER A 145 -8.89 -8.48 3.62
C SER A 145 -8.29 -9.47 4.64
N VAL A 146 -7.57 -8.98 5.67
CA VAL A 146 -7.13 -9.81 6.82
C VAL A 146 -8.35 -10.33 7.57
N ARG A 147 -9.27 -9.45 7.94
CA ARG A 147 -10.40 -9.78 8.83
C ARG A 147 -11.28 -10.87 8.22
N THR A 148 -11.58 -10.77 6.93
CA THR A 148 -12.38 -11.75 6.19
C THR A 148 -11.68 -13.11 6.04
N ALA A 149 -10.35 -13.13 5.95
CA ALA A 149 -9.58 -14.37 5.88
C ALA A 149 -9.45 -15.05 7.25
N THR A 150 -9.32 -14.27 8.32
CA THR A 150 -9.32 -14.76 9.71
C THR A 150 -10.67 -15.33 10.10
N ASP A 151 -11.77 -14.66 9.73
CA ASP A 151 -13.14 -15.12 9.99
C ASP A 151 -13.49 -16.40 9.21
N ARG A 152 -12.93 -16.60 8.01
CA ARG A 152 -13.10 -17.85 7.26
C ARG A 152 -12.33 -19.03 7.87
N LEU A 153 -11.18 -18.78 8.48
CA LEU A 153 -10.36 -19.82 9.11
C LEU A 153 -10.93 -20.31 10.45
N THR A 154 -11.63 -19.44 11.18
CA THR A 154 -12.39 -19.82 12.38
C THR A 154 -13.65 -20.60 12.04
N LEU A 155 -14.36 -20.24 10.97
CA LEU A 155 -15.56 -20.96 10.50
C LEU A 155 -15.29 -22.37 9.94
N VAL A 156 -14.09 -22.62 9.41
CA VAL A 156 -13.69 -23.95 8.88
C VAL A 156 -13.13 -24.87 9.97
N ARG A 157 -12.87 -24.34 11.18
CA ARG A 157 -12.35 -25.10 12.33
C ARG A 157 -13.38 -25.33 13.44
N ALA A 158 -14.60 -24.83 13.28
CA ALA A 158 -15.75 -25.13 14.13
C ALA A 158 -16.58 -26.27 13.52
#